data_AF-A0AAN5ANP5-F1
#
_entry.id   AF-A0AAN5ANP5-F1
#
_cell.length_a   1.000
_cell.length_b   1.000
_cell.length_c   1.000
_cell.angle_alpha   90.00
_cell.angle_beta   90.00
_cell.angle_gamma   90.00
#
_symmetry.space_group_name_H-M   'P 1'
#
loop_
_entity.id
_entity.type
_entity.pdbx_description
1 polymer ?
#
loop_
_entity_poly.entity_id
_entity_poly.type
_entity_poly.pdbx_seq_one_letter_code
_entity_poly.pdbx_strand_id
1 'polypeptide(L)'
;MQKELKLLPNQFVKISIGLIIIGLAILILPLFSSGELLLSRHTWVILSKSIIVTAMLLIAISKSKVEDERTLRIRLYAFTATFLWGTSVAVLDAITGVVSGEGFLASTSVLDHSFSLFFFYFIYLNFLKLSK
;
A
#
# COMPACT_ATOMS: atom_id res chain seq x y z
N MET A 1 22.91 11.23 -19.69
CA MET A 1 21.56 10.90 -20.21
C MET A 1 20.79 10.22 -19.08
N GLN A 2 20.01 10.98 -18.30
CA GLN A 2 19.20 10.41 -17.22
C GLN A 2 18.01 9.66 -17.84
N LYS A 3 17.92 8.35 -17.65
CA LYS A 3 16.72 7.59 -18.01
C LYS A 3 15.58 8.07 -17.11
N GLU A 4 14.60 8.74 -17.68
CA GLU A 4 13.40 9.12 -16.95
C GLU A 4 12.64 7.88 -16.48
N LEU A 5 12.13 7.91 -15.25
CA LEU A 5 11.24 6.88 -14.71
C LEU A 5 9.97 6.82 -15.58
N LYS A 6 9.75 5.70 -16.28
CA LYS A 6 8.50 5.43 -17.01
C LYS A 6 7.38 5.14 -16.02
N LEU A 7 6.61 6.17 -15.70
CA LEU A 7 5.45 6.09 -14.82
C LEU A 7 4.15 5.97 -15.58
N LEU A 8 3.13 5.40 -14.94
CA LEU A 8 1.81 5.26 -15.52
C LEU A 8 1.16 6.64 -15.75
N PRO A 9 0.37 6.83 -16.82
CA PRO A 9 -0.36 8.06 -17.04
C PRO A 9 -1.25 8.45 -15.85
N ASN A 10 -1.48 9.75 -15.65
CA ASN A 10 -2.31 10.29 -14.56
C ASN A 10 -3.76 9.74 -14.52
N GLN A 11 -4.24 9.16 -15.63
CA GLN A 11 -5.53 8.46 -15.69
C GLN A 11 -5.61 7.30 -14.69
N PHE A 12 -4.49 6.63 -14.42
CA PHE A 12 -4.42 5.52 -13.47
C PHE A 12 -4.64 5.94 -12.02
N VAL A 13 -4.35 7.20 -11.66
CA VAL A 13 -4.68 7.73 -10.32
C VAL A 13 -6.20 7.68 -10.09
N LYS A 14 -6.98 8.11 -11.10
CA LYS A 14 -8.46 8.09 -11.01
C LYS A 14 -9.00 6.67 -10.91
N ILE A 15 -8.46 5.75 -11.72
CA ILE A 15 -8.84 4.32 -11.69
C ILE A 15 -8.56 3.74 -10.30
N SER A 16 -7.40 4.06 -9.73
CA SER A 16 -6.99 3.56 -8.42
C SER A 16 -7.86 4.08 -7.28
N ILE A 17 -8.28 5.36 -7.33
CA ILE A 17 -9.25 5.89 -6.36
C ILE A 17 -10.57 5.11 -6.46
N GLY A 18 -11.03 4.79 -7.68
CA GLY A 18 -12.19 3.93 -7.89
C GLY A 18 -12.01 2.55 -7.26
N LEU A 19 -10.83 1.93 -7.44
CA LEU A 19 -10.52 0.63 -6.81
C LEU A 19 -10.51 0.70 -5.28
N ILE A 20 -10.02 1.79 -4.68
CA ILE A 20 -10.08 1.97 -3.22
C ILE A 20 -11.54 2.00 -2.76
N ILE A 21 -12.40 2.76 -3.45
CA ILE A 21 -13.83 2.84 -3.13
C ILE A 21 -14.49 1.46 -3.25
N ILE A 22 -14.19 0.72 -4.31
CA ILE A 22 -14.69 -0.65 -4.51
C ILE A 22 -14.21 -1.58 -3.39
N GLY A 23 -12.93 -1.52 -3.03
CA GLY A 23 -12.35 -2.32 -1.94
C GLY A 23 -13.03 -2.03 -0.60
N LEU A 24 -13.28 -0.76 -0.30
CA LEU A 24 -14.03 -0.36 0.90
C LEU A 24 -15.49 -0.82 0.86
N ALA A 25 -16.17 -0.71 -0.28
CA ALA A 25 -17.54 -1.21 -0.43
C ALA A 25 -17.60 -2.72 -0.16
N ILE A 26 -16.68 -3.50 -0.75
CA ILE A 26 -16.55 -4.95 -0.57
C ILE A 26 -16.35 -5.31 0.91
N LEU A 27 -15.60 -4.51 1.67
CA LEU A 27 -15.38 -4.73 3.10
C LEU A 27 -16.68 -4.60 3.92
N ILE A 28 -17.60 -3.73 3.49
CA ILE A 28 -18.82 -3.39 4.23
C ILE A 28 -20.00 -4.28 3.78
N LEU A 29 -19.99 -4.82 2.56
CA LEU A 29 -21.05 -5.71 2.04
C LEU A 29 -21.48 -6.83 3.03
N PRO A 30 -20.56 -7.52 3.73
CA PRO A 30 -20.94 -8.57 4.68
C PRO A 30 -21.75 -8.08 5.88
N LEU A 31 -21.68 -6.79 6.22
CA LEU A 31 -22.41 -6.21 7.36
C LEU A 31 -23.90 -6.01 7.04
N PHE A 32 -24.26 -5.93 5.76
CA PHE A 32 -25.63 -5.72 5.31
C PHE A 32 -26.32 -7.01 4.84
N SER A 33 -25.58 -8.12 4.76
CA SER A 33 -26.13 -9.42 4.38
C SER A 33 -26.49 -10.20 5.65
N SER A 34 -27.80 -10.37 5.87
CA SER A 34 -28.35 -11.20 6.95
C SER A 34 -28.44 -12.69 6.59
N GLY A 35 -27.98 -13.09 5.41
CA GLY A 35 -28.00 -14.47 4.91
C GLY A 35 -26.65 -15.16 4.97
N GLU A 36 -26.64 -16.46 4.69
CA GLU A 36 -25.43 -17.25 4.46
C GLU A 36 -24.67 -16.69 3.24
N LEU A 37 -23.71 -15.81 3.49
CA LEU A 37 -22.78 -15.35 2.46
C LEU A 37 -22.00 -16.57 1.92
N LEU A 38 -21.93 -16.68 0.60
CA LEU A 38 -21.14 -17.72 -0.11
C LEU A 38 -19.65 -17.77 0.28
N LEU A 39 -19.15 -16.71 0.92
CA LEU A 39 -17.75 -16.53 1.30
C LEU A 39 -17.66 -16.20 2.78
N SER A 40 -16.67 -16.79 3.46
CA SER A 40 -16.37 -16.48 4.86
C SER A 40 -16.00 -14.99 5.03
N ARG A 41 -16.31 -14.42 6.20
CA ARG A 41 -15.94 -13.03 6.54
C ARG A 41 -14.43 -12.78 6.36
N HIS A 42 -13.61 -13.76 6.69
CA HIS A 42 -12.16 -13.70 6.50
C HIS A 42 -11.77 -13.53 5.03
N THR A 43 -12.43 -14.26 4.12
CA THR A 43 -12.19 -14.17 2.68
C THR A 43 -12.56 -12.79 2.13
N TRP A 44 -13.67 -12.21 2.58
CA TRP A 44 -14.07 -10.84 2.22
C TRP A 44 -13.02 -9.80 2.65
N VAL A 45 -12.48 -9.94 3.86
CA VAL A 45 -11.43 -9.05 4.37
C VAL A 45 -10.16 -9.17 3.52
N ILE A 46 -9.70 -10.38 3.21
CA ILE A 46 -8.53 -10.59 2.34
C ILE A 46 -8.73 -9.98 0.95
N LEU A 47 -9.91 -10.19 0.36
CA LEU A 47 -10.25 -9.66 -0.96
C LEU A 47 -10.20 -8.13 -0.96
N SER A 48 -10.85 -7.49 0.01
CA SER A 48 -10.85 -6.03 0.15
C SER A 48 -9.44 -5.47 0.34
N LYS A 49 -8.63 -6.07 1.23
CA LYS A 49 -7.24 -5.67 1.48
C LYS A 49 -6.40 -5.78 0.21
N SER A 50 -6.53 -6.89 -0.52
CA SER A 50 -5.81 -7.11 -1.78
C SER A 50 -6.12 -6.02 -2.82
N ILE A 51 -7.40 -5.66 -2.98
CA ILE A 51 -7.84 -4.61 -3.91
C ILE A 51 -7.28 -3.25 -3.49
N ILE A 52 -7.37 -2.91 -2.20
CA ILE A 52 -6.87 -1.63 -1.68
C ILE A 52 -5.36 -1.51 -1.85
N VAL A 53 -4.60 -2.55 -1.49
CA VAL A 53 -3.13 -2.58 -1.64
C VAL A 53 -2.74 -2.45 -3.11
N THR A 54 -3.43 -3.14 -4.01
CA THR A 54 -3.20 -3.03 -5.46
C THR A 54 -3.46 -1.61 -5.96
N ALA A 55 -4.53 -0.97 -5.48
CA ALA A 55 -4.83 0.41 -5.83
C ALA A 55 -3.77 1.38 -5.30
N MET A 56 -3.28 1.19 -4.08
CA MET A 56 -2.19 1.98 -3.50
C MET A 56 -0.90 1.86 -4.33
N LEU A 57 -0.56 0.65 -4.77
CA LEU A 57 0.57 0.43 -5.67
C LEU A 57 0.40 1.20 -6.98
N LEU A 58 -0.78 1.10 -7.61
CA LEU A 58 -1.07 1.81 -8.87
C LEU A 58 -0.92 3.33 -8.71
N ILE A 59 -1.37 3.90 -7.60
CA ILE A 59 -1.15 5.33 -7.29
C ILE A 59 0.34 5.63 -7.16
N ALA A 60 1.09 4.80 -6.44
CA ALA A 60 2.52 5.04 -6.19
C ALA A 60 3.36 5.07 -7.49
N ILE A 61 2.97 4.30 -8.50
CA ILE A 61 3.65 4.23 -9.81
C ILE A 61 3.01 5.14 -10.89
N SER A 62 1.98 5.91 -10.55
CA SER A 62 1.31 6.84 -11.47
C SER A 62 1.92 8.24 -11.45
N LYS A 63 1.92 8.89 -12.62
CA LYS A 63 2.34 10.29 -12.79
C LYS A 63 1.37 11.24 -12.09
N SER A 64 1.95 12.25 -11.44
CA SER A 64 1.19 13.42 -11.00
C SER A 64 0.83 14.31 -12.20
N LYS A 65 -0.22 15.13 -12.07
CA LYS A 65 -0.71 16.00 -13.16
C LYS A 65 0.34 16.98 -13.69
N VAL A 66 1.23 17.44 -12.81
CA VAL A 66 2.42 18.23 -13.14
C VAL A 66 3.60 17.47 -12.53
N GLU A 67 4.55 17.07 -13.36
CA GLU A 67 5.73 16.34 -12.92
C GLU A 67 6.97 17.14 -13.29
N ASP A 68 7.60 17.73 -12.28
CA ASP A 68 8.88 18.42 -12.40
C ASP A 68 10.01 17.55 -11.82
N GLU A 69 11.26 17.93 -12.09
CA GLU A 69 12.44 17.22 -11.58
C GLU A 69 12.43 17.13 -10.04
N ARG A 70 11.84 18.13 -9.38
CA ARG A 70 11.73 18.18 -7.91
C ARG A 70 10.76 17.13 -7.40
N THR A 71 9.59 16.98 -8.02
CA THR A 71 8.60 15.96 -7.66
C THR A 71 9.16 14.57 -7.85
N LEU A 72 9.92 14.34 -8.94
CA LEU A 72 10.58 13.08 -9.19
C LEU A 72 11.62 12.76 -8.10
N ARG A 73 12.40 13.77 -7.66
CA ARG A 73 13.35 13.62 -6.55
C ARG A 73 12.66 13.33 -5.21
N ILE A 74 11.57 14.04 -4.89
CA ILE A 74 10.78 13.80 -3.68
C ILE A 74 10.26 12.35 -3.66
N ARG A 75 9.79 11.86 -4.80
CA ARG A 75 9.28 10.48 -4.91
C ARG A 75 10.38 9.45 -4.68
N LEU A 76 11.57 9.67 -5.23
CA LEU A 76 12.75 8.81 -4.97
C LEU A 76 13.13 8.77 -3.48
N TYR A 77 13.13 9.93 -2.81
CA TYR A 77 13.35 9.96 -1.35
C TYR A 77 12.27 9.21 -0.59
N ALA A 78 11.00 9.37 -0.99
CA ALA A 78 9.90 8.66 -0.37
C ALA A 78 9.99 7.14 -0.56
N PHE A 79 10.34 6.67 -1.77
CA PHE A 79 10.58 5.25 -2.01
C PHE A 79 11.74 4.71 -1.17
N THR A 80 12.84 5.47 -1.07
CA THR A 80 14.00 5.05 -0.28
C THR A 80 13.64 4.94 1.20
N ALA A 81 12.99 5.96 1.76
CA ALA A 81 12.55 5.94 3.15
C ALA A 81 11.55 4.80 3.42
N THR A 82 10.62 4.56 2.49
CA THR A 82 9.64 3.48 2.58
C THR A 82 10.30 2.11 2.53
N PHE A 83 11.27 1.91 1.64
CA PHE A 83 12.03 0.68 1.56
C PHE A 83 12.76 0.39 2.88
N LEU A 84 13.47 1.40 3.42
CA LEU A 84 14.15 1.28 4.71
C LEU A 84 13.17 0.95 5.84
N TRP A 85 12.00 1.61 5.88
CA TRP A 85 10.94 1.32 6.84
C TRP A 85 10.45 -0.14 6.74
N GLY A 86 10.09 -0.59 5.53
CA GLY A 86 9.63 -1.96 5.31
C GLY A 86 10.65 -3.00 5.69
N THR A 87 11.90 -2.84 5.24
CA THR A 87 12.98 -3.75 5.63
C THR A 87 13.18 -3.77 7.14
N SER A 88 13.13 -2.62 7.80
CA SER A 88 13.28 -2.54 9.27
C SER A 88 12.13 -3.27 9.98
N VAL A 89 10.89 -3.04 9.57
CA VAL A 89 9.72 -3.74 10.13
C VAL A 89 9.83 -5.25 9.90
N ALA A 90 10.19 -5.69 8.70
CA ALA A 90 10.33 -7.11 8.38
C ALA A 90 11.44 -7.79 9.22
N VAL A 91 12.58 -7.11 9.42
CA VAL A 91 13.66 -7.61 10.27
C VAL A 91 13.23 -7.69 11.73
N LEU A 92 12.56 -6.65 12.24
CA LEU A 92 12.03 -6.66 13.61
C LEU A 92 11.01 -7.78 13.82
N ASP A 93 10.09 -7.96 12.86
CA ASP A 93 9.07 -9.01 12.92
C ASP A 93 9.71 -10.41 12.96
N ALA A 94 10.73 -10.65 12.14
CA ALA A 94 11.52 -11.88 12.15
C ALA A 94 12.22 -12.12 13.50
N ILE A 95 12.82 -11.08 14.10
CA ILE A 95 13.46 -11.18 15.41
C ILE A 95 12.43 -11.51 16.48
N THR A 96 11.28 -10.81 16.49
CA THR A 96 10.22 -11.03 17.48
C THR A 96 9.59 -12.41 17.34
N GLY A 97 9.42 -12.94 16.12
CA GLY A 97 8.93 -14.30 15.90
C GLY A 97 9.85 -15.34 16.53
N VAL A 98 11.16 -15.25 16.26
CA VAL A 98 12.16 -16.16 16.86
C VAL A 98 12.13 -16.11 18.39
N VAL A 99 12.02 -14.92 18.99
CA VAL A 99 11.97 -14.75 20.45
C VAL A 99 10.68 -15.32 21.05
N SER A 100 9.54 -15.16 20.38
CA SER A 100 8.24 -15.66 20.83
C SER A 100 8.04 -17.16 20.62
N GLY A 101 8.97 -17.83 19.92
CA GLY A 101 8.83 -19.24 19.55
C GLY A 101 7.77 -19.50 18.47
N GLU A 102 7.15 -18.44 17.95
CA GLU A 102 6.30 -18.49 16.76
C GLU A 102 7.24 -18.49 15.55
N GLY A 103 7.22 -19.55 14.73
CA GLY A 103 8.15 -19.68 13.60
C GLY A 103 8.18 -18.44 12.68
N PHE A 104 9.27 -18.27 11.93
CA PHE A 104 9.59 -17.11 11.07
C PHE A 104 8.46 -16.59 10.13
N LEU A 105 7.37 -17.33 9.94
CA LEU A 105 6.25 -17.01 9.05
C LEU A 105 4.94 -16.63 9.77
N ALA A 106 4.94 -16.52 11.10
CA ALA A 106 3.69 -16.46 11.88
C ALA A 106 3.17 -15.05 12.20
N SER A 107 4.00 -14.00 12.19
CA SER A 107 3.68 -12.75 12.90
C SER A 107 2.93 -11.69 12.09
N THR A 108 3.17 -11.56 10.77
CA THR A 108 2.41 -10.61 9.93
C THR A 108 2.07 -11.13 8.52
N SER A 109 0.83 -10.88 8.08
CA SER A 109 0.42 -11.16 6.70
C SER A 109 1.15 -10.25 5.72
N VAL A 110 1.55 -10.79 4.56
CA VAL A 110 2.16 -10.03 3.45
C VAL A 110 1.30 -8.82 3.06
N LEU A 111 -0.03 -8.96 3.14
CA LEU A 111 -0.96 -7.87 2.85
C LEU A 111 -0.87 -6.74 3.88
N ASP A 112 -0.72 -7.08 5.16
CA ASP A 112 -0.60 -6.10 6.25
C ASP A 112 0.74 -5.38 6.17
N HIS A 113 1.82 -6.11 5.85
CA HIS A 113 3.12 -5.51 5.60
C HIS A 113 3.08 -4.56 4.40
N SER A 114 2.50 -4.99 3.28
CA SER A 114 2.35 -4.17 2.07
C SER A 114 1.50 -2.93 2.32
N PHE A 115 0.42 -3.07 3.10
CA PHE A 115 -0.39 -1.94 3.51
C PHE A 115 0.41 -0.94 4.34
N SER A 116 1.19 -1.41 5.32
CA SER A 116 2.05 -0.56 6.15
C SER A 116 3.08 0.23 5.33
N LEU A 117 3.66 -0.43 4.31
CA LEU A 117 4.60 0.17 3.37
C LEU A 117 3.96 1.32 2.59
N PHE A 118 2.82 1.07 1.94
CA PHE A 118 2.16 2.10 1.16
C PHE A 118 1.59 3.21 2.03
N PHE A 119 1.10 2.88 3.23
CA PHE A 119 0.63 3.87 4.18
C PHE A 119 1.76 4.82 4.59
N PHE A 120 2.92 4.27 4.97
CA PHE A 120 4.11 5.06 5.28
C PHE A 120 4.58 5.89 4.08
N TYR A 121 4.62 5.29 2.87
CA TYR A 121 4.98 5.98 1.64
C TYR A 121 4.13 7.23 1.42
N PHE A 122 2.81 7.12 1.52
CA PHE A 122 1.93 8.27 1.30
C PHE A 122 2.07 9.32 2.40
N ILE A 123 2.21 8.93 3.67
CA ILE A 123 2.46 9.89 4.76
C ILE A 123 3.75 10.66 4.49
N TYR A 124 4.84 9.95 4.25
CA TYR A 124 6.16 10.56 4.08
C TYR A 124 6.24 11.39 2.79
N LEU A 125 5.61 10.94 1.71
CA LEU A 125 5.50 11.72 0.48
C LEU A 125 4.77 13.04 0.70
N ASN A 126 3.65 13.03 1.44
CA ASN A 126 2.91 14.25 1.75
C ASN A 126 3.66 15.15 2.73
N PHE A 127 4.36 14.58 3.72
CA PHE A 127 5.23 15.32 4.62
C PHE A 127 6.33 16.09 3.87
N LEU A 128 7.02 15.43 2.93
CA LEU A 128 8.05 16.08 2.10
C LEU A 128 7.49 17.17 1.17
N LYS A 129 6.21 17.05 0.77
CA LYS A 129 5.53 18.08 -0.03
C LYS A 129 5.12 19.29 0.81
N LEU A 130 4.75 19.09 2.08
CA LEU A 130 4.33 20.14 3.02
C LEU A 130 5.50 20.88 3.67
N SER A 131 6.64 20.22 3.84
CA SER A 131 7.86 20.81 4.42
C SER A 131 8.59 21.79 3.48
N LYS A 132 7.92 22.24 2.40
CA LYS A 132 8.44 23.15 1.38
C LYS A 132 7.37 24.17 1.02
#